data_AF-X1LYH9-F1
#
_entry.id   AF-X1LYH9-F1
#
_cell.length_a   1.000
_cell.length_b   1.000
_cell.length_c   1.000
_cell.angle_alpha   90.00
_cell.angle_beta   90.00
_cell.angle_gamma   90.00
#
_symmetry.space_group_name_H-M   'P 1'
#
loop_
_entity.id
_entity.type
_entity.pdbx_description
1 polymer ?
#
loop_
_entity_poly.entity_id
_entity_poly.type
_entity_poly.pdbx_seq_one_letter_code
_entity_poly.pdbx_strand_id
1 'polypeptide(L)'
;MKGTCSICGEIIRSRRSTKASAKANFLKAMRKHQWKKHRNTMISRIKAGKRRAAENPSYQDLVTALQKGPRAALKVYGDFTERQYQHMKAMMDALEPILPPEIQISWRTIEAFHDEFKR
;
A
#
# COMPACT_ATOMS: atom_id res chain seq x y z
N MET A 1 26.24 -12.31 13.28
CA MET A 1 25.90 -11.11 12.49
C MET A 1 26.03 -9.88 13.37
N LYS A 2 26.54 -8.79 12.81
CA LYS A 2 26.67 -7.49 13.47
C LYS A 2 26.07 -6.46 12.52
N GLY A 3 25.36 -5.49 13.06
CA GLY A 3 24.85 -4.36 12.30
C GLY A 3 24.53 -3.19 13.21
N THR A 4 24.36 -2.03 12.61
CA THR A 4 24.23 -0.77 13.33
C THR A 4 22.81 -0.25 13.22
N CYS A 5 22.25 0.29 14.30
CA CYS A 5 20.96 0.95 14.25
C CYS A 5 21.07 2.25 13.44
N SER A 6 20.28 2.36 12.37
CA SER A 6 20.30 3.54 11.49
C SER A 6 19.74 4.82 12.14
N ILE A 7 19.17 4.73 13.35
CA ILE A 7 18.57 5.87 14.06
C ILE A 7 19.56 6.44 15.09
N CYS A 8 20.33 5.59 15.77
CA CYS A 8 21.19 6.02 16.89
C CYS A 8 22.63 5.50 16.84
N GLY A 9 23.03 4.74 15.82
CA GLY A 9 24.39 4.23 15.69
C GLY A 9 24.74 3.07 16.63
N GLU A 10 23.82 2.57 17.46
CA GLU A 10 24.12 1.48 18.39
C GLU A 10 24.38 0.17 17.63
N ILE A 11 25.45 -0.53 18.02
CA ILE A 11 25.85 -1.80 17.43
C ILE A 11 25.04 -2.93 18.06
N ILE A 12 24.31 -3.67 17.23
CA ILE A 12 23.58 -4.87 17.64
C ILE A 12 24.28 -6.09 17.07
N ARG A 13 24.53 -7.07 17.94
CA ARG A 13 25.14 -8.35 17.57
C ARG A 13 24.15 -9.47 17.81
N SER A 14 24.05 -10.39 16.88
CA SER A 14 23.24 -11.61 17.00
C SER A 14 24.03 -12.82 16.53
N ARG A 15 23.71 -13.98 17.10
CA ARG A 15 24.30 -15.26 16.72
C ARG A 15 23.21 -16.17 16.15
N ARG A 16 23.62 -17.18 15.39
CA ARG A 16 22.73 -18.28 14.98
C ARG A 16 22.33 -19.05 16.24
N SER A 17 21.09 -19.52 16.28
CA SER A 17 20.61 -20.47 17.28
C SER A 17 20.19 -21.76 16.58
N THR A 18 19.87 -22.79 17.37
CA THR A 18 19.30 -24.04 16.86
C THR A 18 17.98 -23.83 16.10
N LYS A 19 17.19 -22.81 16.49
CA LYS A 19 15.85 -22.52 15.93
C LYS A 19 15.83 -21.47 14.81
N ALA A 20 16.87 -20.64 14.68
CA ALA A 20 16.82 -19.49 13.77
C ALA A 20 18.21 -19.06 13.27
N SER A 21 18.23 -18.50 12.05
CA SER A 21 19.43 -17.93 11.46
C SER A 21 19.91 -16.68 12.21
N ALA A 22 21.20 -16.36 12.09
CA ALA A 22 21.75 -15.14 12.67
C ALA A 22 21.04 -13.88 12.15
N LYS A 23 20.58 -13.89 10.88
CA LYS A 23 19.79 -12.80 10.27
C LYS A 23 18.42 -12.64 10.92
N ALA A 24 17.67 -13.72 11.11
CA ALA A 24 16.37 -13.66 11.77
C ALA A 24 16.50 -13.14 13.22
N ASN A 25 17.49 -13.65 13.95
CA ASN A 25 17.79 -13.18 15.31
C ASN A 25 18.23 -11.70 15.33
N PHE A 26 18.99 -11.26 14.32
CA PHE A 26 19.38 -9.85 14.17
C PHE A 26 18.16 -8.94 14.00
N LEU A 27 17.26 -9.29 13.07
CA LEU A 27 16.06 -8.50 12.81
C LEU A 27 15.16 -8.40 14.05
N LYS A 28 15.00 -9.50 14.80
CA LYS A 28 14.25 -9.51 16.06
C LYS A 28 14.89 -8.59 17.11
N ALA A 29 16.21 -8.67 17.28
CA ALA A 29 16.95 -7.82 18.22
C ALA A 29 16.88 -6.33 17.83
N MET A 30 17.05 -6.03 16.54
CA MET A 30 16.92 -4.68 15.98
C MET A 30 15.52 -4.10 16.23
N ARG A 31 14.46 -4.87 15.93
CA ARG A 31 13.08 -4.46 16.18
C ARG A 31 12.84 -4.19 17.68
N LYS A 32 13.32 -5.07 18.57
CA LYS A 32 13.21 -4.86 20.03
C LYS A 32 13.93 -3.59 20.49
N HIS A 33 15.14 -3.35 20.00
CA HIS A 33 15.89 -2.14 20.28
C HIS A 33 15.15 -0.88 19.79
N GLN A 34 14.65 -0.87 18.54
CA GLN A 34 13.89 0.25 17.98
C GLN A 34 12.63 0.56 18.80
N TRP A 35 11.88 -0.45 19.24
CA TRP A 35 10.71 -0.24 20.09
C TRP A 35 11.06 0.25 21.49
N LYS A 36 12.20 -0.16 22.05
CA LYS A 36 12.65 0.25 23.39
C LYS A 36 13.23 1.66 23.39
N LYS A 37 14.09 2.00 22.44
CA LYS A 37 14.85 3.28 22.42
C LYS A 37 14.28 4.33 21.47
N HIS A 38 13.48 3.94 20.47
CA HIS A 38 12.96 4.84 19.43
C HIS A 38 11.44 4.74 19.26
N ARG A 39 10.71 4.53 20.37
CA ARG A 39 9.25 4.33 20.37
C ARG A 39 8.51 5.44 19.61
N ASN A 40 8.85 6.71 19.86
CA ASN A 40 8.21 7.85 19.21
C ASN A 40 8.46 7.86 17.69
N THR A 41 9.70 7.58 17.27
CA THR A 41 10.05 7.45 15.85
C THR A 41 9.29 6.31 15.18
N MET A 42 9.13 5.16 15.87
CA MET A 42 8.34 4.04 15.35
C MET A 42 6.86 4.38 15.22
N ILE A 43 6.28 5.03 16.22
CA ILE A 43 4.88 5.50 16.17
C ILE A 43 4.69 6.50 15.03
N SER A 44 5.62 7.46 14.88
CA SER A 44 5.57 8.45 13.80
C SER A 44 5.62 7.78 12.42
N ARG A 45 6.52 6.81 12.21
CA ARG A 45 6.59 6.03 10.97
C ARG A 45 5.31 5.24 10.70
N ILE A 46 4.71 4.65 11.72
CA ILE A 46 3.42 3.94 11.58
C ILE A 46 2.30 4.92 11.21
N LYS A 47 2.22 6.08 11.88
CA LYS A 47 1.23 7.12 11.56
C LYS A 47 1.41 7.64 10.14
N ALA A 48 2.65 7.89 9.72
CA ALA A 48 2.96 8.29 8.34
C ALA A 48 2.57 7.20 7.33
N GLY A 49 2.85 5.93 7.63
CA GLY A 49 2.42 4.81 6.80
C GLY A 49 0.89 4.68 6.71
N LYS A 50 0.18 4.83 7.83
CA LYS A 50 -1.29 4.83 7.86
C LYS A 50 -1.90 6.01 7.11
N ARG A 51 -1.32 7.20 7.26
CA ARG A 51 -1.76 8.39 6.53
C ARG A 51 -1.56 8.20 5.02
N ARG A 52 -0.38 7.73 4.59
CA ARG A 52 -0.12 7.38 3.19
C ARG A 52 -1.06 6.29 2.68
N ALA A 53 -1.42 5.31 3.50
CA ALA A 53 -2.38 4.28 3.10
C ALA A 53 -3.80 4.84 3.00
N ALA A 54 -4.19 5.79 3.85
CA ALA A 54 -5.48 6.47 3.75
C ALA A 54 -5.56 7.43 2.56
N GLU A 55 -4.45 8.05 2.18
CA GLU A 55 -4.31 8.90 0.99
C GLU A 55 -4.18 8.09 -0.31
N ASN A 56 -4.05 6.76 -0.23
CA ASN A 56 -4.01 5.87 -1.39
C ASN A 56 -5.27 5.00 -1.37
N PRO A 57 -6.33 5.40 -2.08
CA PRO A 57 -7.51 4.56 -2.19
C PRO A 57 -7.12 3.14 -2.64
N SER A 58 -7.64 2.16 -1.92
CA SER A 58 -7.32 0.75 -2.16
C SER A 58 -8.16 0.18 -3.30
N TYR A 59 -7.77 -0.99 -3.80
CA TYR A 59 -8.58 -1.73 -4.79
C TYR A 59 -10.01 -1.95 -4.30
N GLN A 60 -10.16 -2.19 -3.01
CA GLN A 60 -11.46 -2.43 -2.39
C GLN A 60 -12.33 -1.17 -2.35
N ASP A 61 -11.72 0.01 -2.17
CA ASP A 61 -12.46 1.28 -2.18
C ASP A 61 -13.02 1.56 -3.57
N LEU A 62 -12.24 1.30 -4.63
CA LEU A 62 -12.73 1.48 -6.00
C LEU A 62 -13.82 0.45 -6.34
N VAL A 63 -13.63 -0.84 -6.05
CA VAL A 63 -14.66 -1.86 -6.33
C VAL A 63 -15.96 -1.53 -5.60
N THR A 64 -15.88 -1.12 -4.33
CA THR A 64 -17.03 -0.68 -3.55
C THR A 64 -17.69 0.56 -4.18
N ALA A 65 -16.90 1.48 -4.73
CA ALA A 65 -17.41 2.68 -5.38
C ALA A 65 -18.04 2.38 -6.75
N LEU A 66 -17.46 1.47 -7.53
CA LEU A 66 -18.01 0.99 -8.80
C LEU A 66 -19.38 0.33 -8.61
N GLN A 67 -19.56 -0.44 -7.53
CA GLN A 67 -20.87 -1.01 -7.17
C GLN A 67 -21.91 0.04 -6.81
N LYS A 68 -21.50 1.18 -6.25
CA LYS A 68 -22.39 2.32 -5.95
C LYS A 68 -22.72 3.17 -7.18
N GLY A 69 -21.97 2.99 -8.27
CA GLY A 69 -22.20 3.63 -9.56
C GLY A 69 -21.14 4.67 -9.96
N PRO A 70 -21.26 5.23 -11.18
CA PRO A 70 -20.16 5.95 -11.85
C PRO A 70 -19.67 7.18 -11.09
N ARG A 71 -20.58 7.97 -10.50
CA ARG A 71 -20.22 9.18 -9.73
C ARG A 71 -19.37 8.88 -8.51
N ALA A 72 -19.70 7.83 -7.76
CA ALA A 72 -18.94 7.44 -6.59
C ALA A 72 -17.55 6.93 -6.99
N ALA A 73 -17.49 6.17 -8.08
CA ALA A 73 -16.25 5.63 -8.63
C ALA A 73 -15.31 6.73 -9.15
N LEU A 74 -15.84 7.74 -9.83
CA LEU A 74 -15.07 8.93 -10.27
C LEU A 74 -14.46 9.71 -9.11
N LYS A 75 -15.17 9.83 -7.97
CA LYS A 75 -14.63 10.49 -6.78
C LYS A 75 -13.40 9.78 -6.25
N VAL A 76 -13.45 8.46 -6.17
CA VAL A 76 -12.33 7.62 -5.72
C VAL A 76 -11.19 7.66 -6.74
N TYR A 77 -11.50 7.62 -8.03
CA TYR A 77 -10.52 7.78 -9.11
C TYR A 77 -9.77 9.11 -9.05
N GLY A 78 -10.40 10.21 -8.65
CA GLY A 78 -9.75 11.52 -8.51
C GLY A 78 -8.54 11.52 -7.58
N ASP A 79 -8.50 10.58 -6.62
CA ASP A 79 -7.40 10.42 -5.67
C ASP A 79 -6.31 9.44 -6.17
N PHE A 80 -6.46 8.84 -7.36
CA PHE A 80 -5.49 7.88 -7.91
C PHE A 80 -4.30 8.61 -8.58
N THR A 81 -3.09 8.14 -8.28
CA THR A 81 -1.92 8.43 -9.13
C THR A 81 -2.01 7.67 -10.45
N GLU A 82 -1.24 8.12 -11.45
CA GLU A 82 -1.20 7.48 -12.76
C GLU A 82 -0.82 6.00 -12.68
N ARG A 83 0.20 5.69 -11.90
CA ARG A 83 0.64 4.31 -11.68
C ARG A 83 -0.45 3.43 -11.06
N GLN A 84 -1.28 3.99 -10.17
CA GLN A 84 -2.38 3.25 -9.55
C GLN A 84 -3.52 3.01 -10.54
N TYR A 85 -3.84 4.01 -11.36
CA TYR A 85 -4.80 3.84 -12.45
C TYR A 85 -4.34 2.73 -13.42
N GLN A 86 -3.11 2.77 -13.90
CA GLN A 86 -2.60 1.76 -14.84
C GLN A 86 -2.61 0.34 -14.25
N HIS A 87 -2.28 0.20 -12.96
CA HIS A 87 -2.38 -1.10 -12.30
C HIS A 87 -3.82 -1.58 -12.16
N MET A 88 -4.75 -0.66 -11.85
CA MET A 88 -6.17 -0.95 -11.81
C MET A 88 -6.70 -1.36 -13.18
N LYS A 89 -6.30 -0.65 -14.23
CA LYS A 89 -6.69 -0.94 -15.61
C LYS A 89 -6.35 -2.35 -16.02
N ALA A 90 -5.11 -2.78 -15.79
CA ALA A 90 -4.69 -4.15 -16.08
C ALA A 90 -5.56 -5.22 -15.36
N MET A 91 -5.99 -4.94 -14.12
CA MET A 91 -6.88 -5.83 -13.38
C MET A 91 -8.31 -5.80 -13.92
N MET A 92 -8.86 -4.60 -14.15
CA MET A 92 -10.23 -4.43 -14.61
C MET A 92 -10.43 -4.97 -16.02
N ASP A 93 -9.47 -4.78 -16.93
CA ASP A 93 -9.50 -5.35 -18.28
C ASP A 93 -9.52 -6.89 -18.24
N ALA A 94 -8.81 -7.50 -17.29
CA ALA A 94 -8.81 -8.95 -17.11
C ALA A 94 -10.14 -9.47 -16.52
N LEU A 95 -10.82 -8.66 -15.71
CA LEU A 95 -12.08 -9.03 -15.04
C LEU A 95 -13.32 -8.61 -15.83
N GLU A 96 -13.22 -7.65 -16.75
CA GLU A 96 -14.35 -7.08 -17.48
C GLU A 96 -15.32 -8.13 -18.06
N PRO A 97 -14.85 -9.22 -18.70
CA PRO A 97 -15.74 -10.23 -19.29
C PRO A 97 -16.67 -10.93 -18.29
N ILE A 98 -16.31 -10.93 -16.99
CA ILE A 98 -17.05 -11.61 -15.93
C ILE A 98 -17.71 -10.63 -14.95
N LEU A 99 -17.53 -9.33 -15.14
CA LEU A 99 -18.13 -8.31 -14.28
C LEU A 99 -19.61 -8.08 -14.65
N PRO A 100 -20.47 -7.77 -13.67
CA PRO A 100 -21.82 -7.30 -13.92
C PRO A 100 -21.84 -6.04 -14.82
N PRO A 101 -22.84 -5.88 -15.70
CA PRO A 101 -22.93 -4.73 -16.61
C PRO A 101 -22.85 -3.37 -15.90
N GLU A 102 -23.40 -3.26 -14.69
CA GLU A 102 -23.40 -2.02 -13.91
C GLU A 102 -21.98 -1.58 -13.52
N ILE A 103 -21.12 -2.55 -13.20
CA ILE A 103 -19.71 -2.31 -12.87
C ILE A 103 -18.94 -1.97 -14.14
N GLN A 104 -19.22 -2.66 -15.26
CA GLN A 104 -18.59 -2.35 -16.56
C GLN A 104 -18.89 -0.91 -16.98
N ILE A 105 -20.14 -0.46 -16.90
CA ILE A 105 -20.53 0.93 -17.22
C ILE A 105 -19.78 1.93 -16.35
N SER A 106 -19.70 1.66 -15.05
CA SER A 106 -18.99 2.53 -14.10
C SER A 106 -17.48 2.57 -14.39
N TRP A 107 -16.88 1.44 -14.77
CA TRP A 107 -15.47 1.36 -15.17
C TRP A 107 -15.19 2.10 -16.48
N ARG A 108 -15.99 1.85 -17.52
CA ARG A 108 -15.88 2.54 -18.82
C ARG A 108 -16.02 4.05 -18.70
N THR A 109 -16.85 4.51 -17.76
CA THR A 109 -16.94 5.94 -17.44
C THR A 109 -15.62 6.47 -16.90
N ILE A 110 -14.96 5.76 -15.98
CA ILE A 110 -13.64 6.17 -15.48
C ILE A 110 -12.61 6.20 -16.60
N GLU A 111 -12.59 5.20 -17.48
CA GLU A 111 -11.67 5.17 -18.63
C GLU A 111 -11.87 6.37 -19.54
N ALA A 112 -13.10 6.67 -19.94
CA ALA A 112 -13.40 7.83 -20.77
C ALA A 112 -12.95 9.15 -20.13
N PHE A 113 -13.16 9.32 -18.82
CA PHE A 113 -12.66 10.47 -18.08
C PHE A 113 -11.14 10.51 -18.01
N HIS A 114 -10.48 9.37 -17.85
CA HIS A 114 -9.03 9.31 -17.84
C HIS A 114 -8.44 9.73 -19.18
N ASP A 115 -8.96 9.17 -20.27
CA ASP A 115 -8.48 9.41 -21.63
C ASP A 115 -8.70 10.87 -22.07
N GLU A 116 -9.76 11.53 -21.58
CA GLU A 116 -10.05 12.93 -21.87
C GLU A 116 -9.15 13.90 -21.10
N PHE A 117 -8.91 13.65 -19.80
CA PHE A 117 -8.26 14.63 -18.92
C PHE A 117 -6.75 14.44 -18.72
N LYS A 118 -6.18 13.29 -19.11
CA LYS A 118 -4.76 12.97 -18.90
C LYS A 118 -3.96 12.63 -20.17
N ARG A 119 -4.38 13.16 -21.33
CA ARG A 119 -3.53 13.16 -22.53
C ARG A 119 -2.18 13.84 -22.33
#